data_AF-A0A2G8KW35-F1
#
_entry.id   AF-A0A2G8KW35-F1
#
_cell.length_a   1.000
_cell.length_b   1.000
_cell.length_c   1.000
_cell.angle_alpha   90.00
_cell.angle_beta   90.00
_cell.angle_gamma   90.00
#
_symmetry.space_group_name_H-M   'P 1'
#
loop_
_entity.id
_entity.type
_entity.pdbx_description
1 polymer ?
#
loop_
_entity_poly.entity_id
_entity_poly.type
_entity_poly.pdbx_seq_one_letter_code
_entity_poly.pdbx_strand_id
1 'polypeptide(L)'
;MGDYPFHFSNSFANDLLNLQSNEMKGGQSVLKSVNILLPACGDLRHVMKTVESLPDDFNGSLKFVLNDIDPFPMARNVLLLFLISSCEAEEVSNVSTIWLSFQLPRKDYLLLQETLSKLIVMNSLHLKMKTGGMIDVNEQSYKAMREVWDGWRRYSCQIGTCANIFEERKAIFDYDPMVSVGLQGLLHDVPQQHDSSVEK
;
A
#
# COMPACT_ATOMS: atom_id res chain seq x y z
N MET A 1 -6.58 24.35 6.80
CA MET A 1 -6.47 22.91 6.48
C MET A 1 -5.64 22.83 5.22
N GLY A 2 -4.46 22.23 5.30
CA GLY A 2 -3.58 22.13 4.13
C GLY A 2 -4.15 21.14 3.14
N ASP A 3 -4.19 21.52 1.87
CA ASP A 3 -4.43 20.59 0.75
C ASP A 3 -3.28 19.59 0.72
N TYR A 4 -3.47 18.44 1.35
CA TYR A 4 -2.62 17.28 1.10
C TYR A 4 -2.98 16.70 -0.28
N PRO A 5 -2.01 16.26 -1.08
CA PRO A 5 -2.31 15.59 -2.34
C PRO A 5 -3.18 14.35 -2.09
N PHE A 6 -4.34 14.30 -2.74
CA PHE A 6 -5.20 13.12 -2.74
C PHE A 6 -4.64 12.08 -3.71
N HIS A 7 -4.30 10.91 -3.20
CA HIS A 7 -3.73 9.84 -3.99
C HIS A 7 -4.80 8.80 -4.37
N PHE A 8 -5.04 8.64 -5.68
CA PHE A 8 -6.01 7.70 -6.23
C PHE A 8 -5.34 6.41 -6.71
N SER A 9 -6.10 5.32 -6.68
CA SER A 9 -5.71 4.00 -7.19
C SER A 9 -6.97 3.18 -7.46
N ASN A 10 -6.88 1.87 -7.68
CA ASN A 10 -7.97 1.01 -8.17
C ASN A 10 -9.22 0.90 -7.25
N SER A 11 -9.16 1.42 -6.02
CA SER A 11 -10.29 1.51 -5.08
C SER A 11 -10.03 2.61 -4.05
N PHE A 12 -11.08 3.16 -3.43
CA PHE A 12 -10.94 4.11 -2.32
C PHE A 12 -10.55 3.40 -1.02
N ALA A 13 -9.82 4.12 -0.17
CA ALA A 13 -9.49 3.61 1.15
C ALA A 13 -10.74 3.62 2.04
N ASN A 14 -11.21 2.44 2.41
CA ASN A 14 -12.39 2.27 3.26
C ASN A 14 -11.99 1.73 4.63
N ASP A 15 -12.62 2.26 5.68
CA ASP A 15 -12.63 1.62 7.01
C ASP A 15 -13.52 0.39 6.94
N LEU A 16 -12.92 -0.79 7.04
CA LEU A 16 -13.61 -2.07 6.92
C LEU A 16 -14.43 -2.42 8.17
N LEU A 17 -14.14 -1.80 9.30
CA LEU A 17 -14.86 -2.06 10.56
C LEU A 17 -15.94 -1.02 10.79
N ASN A 18 -15.64 0.27 10.60
CA ASN A 18 -16.56 1.37 10.88
C ASN A 18 -17.21 1.21 12.27
N LEU A 19 -16.38 0.96 13.29
CA LEU A 19 -16.78 0.45 14.60
C LEU A 19 -17.88 1.30 15.25
N GLN A 20 -17.77 2.63 15.16
CA GLN A 20 -18.74 3.57 15.73
C GLN A 20 -20.16 3.38 15.15
N SER A 21 -20.25 2.96 13.89
CA SER A 21 -21.51 2.72 13.19
C SER A 21 -21.96 1.26 13.21
N ASN A 22 -21.05 0.33 13.54
CA ASN A 22 -21.25 -1.12 13.49
C ASN A 22 -21.12 -1.76 14.88
N GLU A 23 -20.08 -2.56 15.14
CA GLU A 23 -19.97 -3.44 16.30
C GLU A 23 -19.82 -2.71 17.66
N MET A 24 -19.53 -1.41 17.64
CA MET A 24 -19.54 -0.54 18.84
C MET A 24 -20.74 0.43 18.88
N LYS A 25 -21.73 0.27 17.99
CA LYS A 25 -22.94 1.08 17.98
C LYS A 25 -23.75 0.85 19.27
N GLY A 26 -23.79 1.86 20.13
CA GLY A 26 -24.58 1.84 21.38
C GLY A 26 -23.78 1.70 22.68
N GLY A 27 -22.44 1.78 22.63
CA GLY A 27 -21.56 1.74 23.82
C GLY A 27 -20.75 0.45 23.93
N GLN A 28 -19.81 0.44 24.88
CA GLN A 28 -18.66 -0.48 24.99
C GLN A 28 -19.03 -1.97 24.86
N SER A 29 -19.03 -2.50 23.63
CA SER A 29 -18.75 -3.90 23.40
C SER A 29 -17.22 -4.05 23.37
N VAL A 30 -16.67 -4.81 24.32
CA VAL A 30 -15.23 -5.05 24.43
C VAL A 30 -14.82 -5.99 23.30
N LEU A 31 -14.62 -5.45 22.10
CA LEU A 31 -14.01 -6.19 21.00
C LEU A 31 -12.55 -6.48 21.35
N LYS A 32 -12.31 -7.64 21.98
CA LYS A 32 -10.97 -8.05 22.42
C LYS A 32 -10.03 -8.33 21.24
N SER A 33 -10.55 -8.95 20.18
CA SER A 33 -9.77 -9.36 19.00
C SER A 33 -10.65 -9.43 17.75
N VAL A 34 -10.21 -8.81 16.66
CA VAL A 34 -10.89 -8.88 15.36
C VAL A 34 -9.91 -9.41 14.32
N ASN A 35 -10.34 -10.42 13.56
CA ASN A 35 -9.58 -10.98 12.44
C ASN A 35 -10.26 -10.58 11.13
N ILE A 36 -9.53 -9.95 10.23
CA ILE A 36 -10.05 -9.46 8.94
C ILE A 36 -9.31 -10.17 7.82
N LEU A 37 -10.03 -10.90 6.97
CA LEU A 37 -9.50 -11.53 5.77
C LEU A 37 -9.72 -10.60 4.58
N LEU A 38 -8.65 -10.24 3.88
CA LEU A 38 -8.71 -9.53 2.59
C LEU A 38 -8.26 -10.50 1.48
N PRO A 39 -9.20 -11.23 0.84
CA PRO A 39 -8.89 -12.02 -0.34
C PRO A 39 -8.74 -11.08 -1.54
N ALA A 40 -7.74 -11.34 -2.40
CA ALA A 40 -7.38 -10.44 -3.51
C ALA A 40 -7.14 -9.01 -2.99
N CYS A 41 -6.33 -8.88 -1.94
CA CYS A 41 -6.19 -7.65 -1.18
C CYS A 41 -5.77 -6.46 -2.04
N GLY A 42 -5.04 -6.69 -3.14
CA GLY A 42 -4.60 -5.64 -4.05
C GLY A 42 -3.51 -4.77 -3.44
N ASP A 43 -3.79 -4.07 -2.34
CA ASP A 43 -2.87 -3.20 -1.60
C ASP A 43 -3.30 -2.95 -0.14
N LEU A 44 -2.56 -2.11 0.57
CA LEU A 44 -2.72 -1.87 2.02
C LEU A 44 -3.73 -0.78 2.37
N ARG A 45 -4.39 -0.09 1.43
CA ARG A 45 -5.16 1.12 1.76
C ARG A 45 -6.29 0.88 2.74
N HIS A 46 -6.97 -0.26 2.62
CA HIS A 46 -8.05 -0.66 3.51
C HIS A 46 -7.51 -0.98 4.91
N VAL A 47 -6.35 -1.63 4.98
CA VAL A 47 -5.66 -1.91 6.24
C VAL A 47 -5.31 -0.59 6.94
N MET A 48 -4.64 0.32 6.22
CA MET A 48 -4.20 1.61 6.77
C MET A 48 -5.40 2.46 7.22
N LYS A 49 -6.46 2.55 6.41
CA LYS A 49 -7.64 3.33 6.76
C LYS A 49 -8.40 2.75 7.95
N THR A 50 -8.52 1.41 8.03
CA THR A 50 -9.17 0.74 9.16
C THR A 50 -8.39 0.97 10.46
N VAL A 51 -7.06 0.86 10.43
CA VAL A 51 -6.21 1.10 11.61
C VAL A 51 -6.28 2.57 12.05
N GLU A 52 -6.24 3.52 11.11
CA GLU A 52 -6.33 4.96 11.40
C GLU A 52 -7.71 5.37 11.92
N SER A 53 -8.78 4.66 11.52
CA SER A 53 -10.15 4.96 11.96
C SER A 53 -10.52 4.33 13.30
N LEU A 54 -9.59 3.63 13.95
CA LEU A 54 -9.83 3.08 15.29
C LEU A 54 -10.03 4.20 16.31
N PRO A 55 -10.99 4.06 17.23
CA PRO A 55 -11.13 4.96 18.37
C PRO A 55 -9.85 5.00 19.21
N ASP A 56 -9.52 6.18 19.78
CA ASP A 56 -8.36 6.35 20.67
C ASP A 56 -8.40 5.41 21.90
N ASP A 57 -9.59 4.99 22.33
CA ASP A 57 -9.82 4.07 23.44
C ASP A 57 -9.89 2.59 23.02
N PHE A 58 -9.58 2.27 21.76
CA PHE A 58 -9.52 0.90 21.28
C PHE A 58 -8.38 0.13 21.96
N ASN A 59 -8.74 -0.82 22.83
CA ASN A 59 -7.80 -1.67 23.56
C ASN A 59 -7.79 -3.13 23.06
N GLY A 60 -8.44 -3.39 21.93
CA GLY A 60 -8.49 -4.69 21.27
C GLY A 60 -7.24 -4.99 20.45
N SER A 61 -7.26 -6.12 19.75
CA SER A 61 -6.23 -6.52 18.79
C SER A 61 -6.83 -6.69 17.40
N LEU A 62 -6.12 -6.21 16.38
CA LEU A 62 -6.47 -6.47 14.98
C LEU A 62 -5.47 -7.44 14.36
N LYS A 63 -6.00 -8.42 13.62
CA LYS A 63 -5.20 -9.28 12.75
C LYS A 63 -5.74 -9.21 11.34
N PHE A 64 -4.92 -8.71 10.43
CA PHE A 64 -5.21 -8.76 8.99
C PHE A 64 -4.59 -10.01 8.39
N VAL A 65 -5.38 -10.77 7.64
CA VAL A 65 -4.90 -11.87 6.79
C VAL A 65 -5.03 -11.39 5.36
N LEU A 66 -3.89 -11.05 4.76
CA LEU A 66 -3.81 -10.57 3.39
C LEU A 66 -3.51 -11.75 2.47
N ASN A 67 -4.30 -11.89 1.41
CA ASN A 67 -4.07 -12.92 0.41
C ASN A 67 -4.24 -12.34 -0.99
N ASP A 68 -3.34 -12.72 -1.89
CA ASP A 68 -3.44 -12.43 -3.31
C ASP A 68 -2.87 -13.60 -4.10
N ILE A 69 -3.39 -13.80 -5.32
CA ILE A 69 -2.86 -14.82 -6.24
C ILE A 69 -1.57 -14.34 -6.89
N ASP A 70 -1.44 -13.02 -7.07
CA ASP A 70 -0.28 -12.40 -7.70
C ASP A 70 0.80 -12.09 -6.64
N PRO A 71 2.05 -12.59 -6.81
CA PRO A 71 3.14 -12.26 -5.90
C PRO A 71 3.56 -10.78 -5.95
N PHE A 72 3.28 -10.02 -7.02
CA PHE A 72 3.68 -8.62 -7.15
C PHE A 72 2.97 -7.70 -6.13
N PRO A 73 1.63 -7.70 -5.99
CA PRO A 73 0.92 -7.04 -4.91
C PRO A 73 1.45 -7.38 -3.52
N MET A 74 1.65 -8.68 -3.24
CA MET A 74 2.10 -9.15 -1.94
C MET A 74 3.53 -8.69 -1.63
N ALA A 75 4.43 -8.76 -2.61
CA ALA A 75 5.80 -8.27 -2.49
C ALA A 75 5.81 -6.78 -2.14
N ARG A 76 4.96 -5.97 -2.77
CA ARG A 76 4.85 -4.54 -2.45
C ARG A 76 4.31 -4.34 -1.04
N ASN A 77 3.25 -5.05 -0.69
CA ASN A 77 2.59 -4.89 0.60
C ASN A 77 3.53 -5.26 1.76
N VAL A 78 4.26 -6.37 1.66
CA VAL A 78 5.25 -6.76 2.67
C VAL A 78 6.41 -5.78 2.74
N LEU A 79 6.89 -5.25 1.60
CA LEU A 79 7.91 -4.21 1.57
C LEU A 79 7.46 -2.94 2.32
N LEU A 80 6.25 -2.45 2.04
CA LEU A 80 5.71 -1.24 2.67
C LEU A 80 5.46 -1.45 4.17
N LEU A 81 4.88 -2.59 4.57
CA LEU A 81 4.71 -2.93 5.99
C LEU A 81 6.06 -3.03 6.71
N PHE A 82 7.07 -3.62 6.06
CA PHE A 82 8.40 -3.72 6.64
C PHE A 82 9.06 -2.35 6.82
N LEU A 83 8.92 -1.44 5.84
CA LEU A 83 9.33 -0.04 5.96
C LEU A 83 8.63 0.64 7.14
N ILE A 84 7.31 0.56 7.22
CA ILE A 84 6.52 1.16 8.33
C ILE A 84 6.99 0.62 9.68
N SER A 85 7.25 -0.69 9.78
CA SER A 85 7.70 -1.32 11.02
C SER A 85 9.15 -0.98 11.41
N SER A 86 9.94 -0.44 10.48
CA SER A 86 11.38 -0.18 10.67
C SER A 86 11.74 1.31 10.68
N CYS A 87 10.83 2.18 10.23
CA CYS A 87 11.03 3.63 10.17
C CYS A 87 10.66 4.31 11.48
N GLU A 88 11.36 5.40 11.79
CA GLU A 88 10.95 6.30 12.86
C GLU A 88 9.70 7.09 12.45
N ALA A 89 8.94 7.60 13.42
CA ALA A 89 7.67 8.31 13.17
C ALA A 89 7.81 9.48 12.17
N GLU A 90 8.96 10.16 12.20
CA GLU A 90 9.30 11.28 11.31
C GLU A 90 9.52 10.85 9.85
N GLU A 91 9.85 9.57 9.63
CA GLU A 91 10.19 9.00 8.32
C GLU A 91 9.00 8.32 7.62
N VAL A 92 7.84 8.23 8.28
CA VAL A 92 6.65 7.57 7.74
C VAL A 92 6.21 8.17 6.40
N SER A 93 6.41 9.48 6.21
CA SER A 93 6.13 10.16 4.93
C SER A 93 7.01 9.68 3.76
N ASN A 94 8.17 9.11 4.02
CA ASN A 94 9.00 8.49 2.98
C ASN A 94 8.31 7.23 2.42
N VAL A 95 7.54 6.50 3.24
CA VAL A 95 6.83 5.29 2.81
C VAL A 95 5.72 5.63 1.82
N SER A 96 4.93 6.66 2.07
CA SER A 96 3.92 7.12 1.12
C SER A 96 4.55 7.64 -0.17
N THR A 97 5.70 8.31 -0.06
CA THR A 97 6.50 8.73 -1.22
C THR A 97 6.92 7.52 -2.06
N ILE A 98 7.49 6.48 -1.44
CA ILE A 98 7.89 5.22 -2.09
C ILE A 98 6.70 4.52 -2.74
N TRP A 99 5.54 4.53 -2.09
CA TRP A 99 4.35 3.83 -2.59
C TRP A 99 3.71 4.55 -3.79
N LEU A 100 3.57 5.88 -3.73
CA LEU A 100 2.65 6.62 -4.60
C LEU A 100 3.34 7.52 -5.62
N SER A 101 4.65 7.76 -5.46
CA SER A 101 5.37 8.66 -6.34
C SER A 101 5.92 7.93 -7.56
N PHE A 102 5.77 8.55 -8.73
CA PHE A 102 6.42 8.07 -9.95
C PHE A 102 7.94 8.29 -9.94
N GLN A 103 8.37 9.40 -9.31
CA GLN A 103 9.78 9.75 -9.14
C GLN A 103 10.12 9.75 -7.66
N LEU A 104 11.28 9.20 -7.32
CA LEU A 104 11.76 9.15 -5.94
C LEU A 104 12.94 10.10 -5.75
N PRO A 105 12.93 10.93 -4.69
CA PRO A 105 14.14 11.57 -4.21
C PRO A 105 15.24 10.54 -3.97
N ARG A 106 16.50 10.94 -4.19
CA ARG A 106 17.65 10.03 -4.03
C ARG A 106 17.68 9.34 -2.66
N LYS A 107 17.29 10.05 -1.58
CA LYS A 107 17.26 9.46 -0.23
C LYS A 107 16.27 8.29 -0.17
N ASP A 108 15.07 8.45 -0.73
CA ASP A 108 13.99 7.46 -0.64
C ASP A 108 14.29 6.26 -1.55
N TYR A 109 14.93 6.52 -2.70
CA TYR A 109 15.47 5.44 -3.54
C TYR A 109 16.53 4.60 -2.81
N LEU A 110 17.46 5.24 -2.09
CA LEU A 110 18.48 4.51 -1.32
C LEU A 110 17.86 3.70 -0.18
N LEU A 111 16.88 4.27 0.53
CA LEU A 111 16.09 3.56 1.55
C LEU A 111 15.38 2.33 0.95
N LEU A 112 14.75 2.48 -0.22
CA LEU A 112 14.11 1.39 -0.94
C LEU A 112 15.11 0.28 -1.29
N GLN A 113 16.26 0.63 -1.87
CA GLN A 113 17.31 -0.32 -2.26
C GLN A 113 17.90 -1.08 -1.07
N GLU A 114 18.16 -0.40 0.04
CA GLU A 114 18.64 -1.01 1.27
C GLU A 114 17.59 -1.99 1.83
N THR A 115 16.33 -1.57 1.84
CA THR A 115 15.22 -2.39 2.35
C THR A 115 14.99 -3.64 1.51
N LEU A 116 15.00 -3.50 0.18
CA LEU A 116 14.94 -4.65 -0.74
C LEU A 116 16.10 -5.62 -0.46
N SER A 117 17.32 -5.10 -0.28
CA SER A 117 18.48 -5.92 0.00
C SER A 117 18.33 -6.71 1.31
N LYS A 118 17.80 -6.08 2.37
CA LYS A 118 17.50 -6.76 3.65
C LYS A 118 16.48 -7.89 3.44
N LEU A 119 15.36 -7.61 2.78
CA LEU A 119 14.31 -8.61 2.52
C LEU A 119 14.82 -9.77 1.65
N ILE A 120 15.66 -9.49 0.65
CA ILE A 120 16.26 -10.51 -0.23
C ILE A 120 17.25 -11.43 0.50
N VAL A 121 17.87 -10.99 1.60
CA VAL A 121 18.80 -11.82 2.38
C VAL A 121 18.06 -12.59 3.49
N MET A 122 17.05 -11.99 4.11
CA MET A 122 16.26 -12.63 5.18
C MET A 122 15.38 -13.78 4.67
N ASN A 123 14.90 -14.64 5.56
CA ASN A 123 13.82 -15.59 5.28
C ASN A 123 12.56 -15.23 6.09
N SER A 124 11.48 -15.99 5.95
CA SER A 124 10.22 -15.62 6.58
C SER A 124 10.29 -15.60 8.12
N LEU A 125 11.06 -16.53 8.71
CA LEU A 125 11.29 -16.57 10.15
C LEU A 125 12.04 -15.33 10.63
N HIS A 126 13.10 -14.91 9.93
CA HIS A 126 13.84 -13.70 10.27
C HIS A 126 12.96 -12.44 10.14
N LEU A 127 12.12 -12.34 9.11
CA LEU A 127 11.16 -11.24 8.95
C LEU A 127 10.21 -11.17 10.16
N LYS A 128 9.63 -12.31 10.56
CA LYS A 128 8.73 -12.39 11.71
C LYS A 128 9.42 -11.94 13.00
N MET A 129 10.63 -12.43 13.26
CA MET A 129 11.40 -12.02 14.44
C MET A 129 11.74 -10.53 14.40
N LYS A 130 12.17 -10.01 13.26
CA LYS A 130 12.60 -8.61 13.10
C LYS A 130 11.46 -7.62 13.31
N THR A 131 10.23 -8.02 12.98
CA THR A 131 9.02 -7.21 13.11
C THR A 131 8.26 -7.47 14.41
N GLY A 132 8.86 -8.20 15.36
CA GLY A 132 8.20 -8.54 16.63
C GLY A 132 6.94 -9.41 16.46
N GLY A 133 6.81 -10.11 15.33
CA GLY A 133 5.62 -10.89 14.97
C GLY A 133 4.52 -10.11 14.26
N MET A 134 4.69 -8.82 13.97
CA MET A 134 3.70 -8.00 13.26
C MET A 134 3.49 -8.48 11.82
N ILE A 135 4.56 -8.95 11.16
CA ILE A 135 4.49 -9.51 9.81
C ILE A 135 4.83 -10.99 9.86
N ASP A 136 3.88 -11.83 9.47
CA ASP A 136 4.04 -13.28 9.39
C ASP A 136 3.69 -13.77 7.98
N VAL A 137 4.65 -14.42 7.32
CA VAL A 137 4.53 -14.89 5.94
C VAL A 137 4.98 -16.35 5.91
N ASN A 138 4.24 -17.20 5.22
CA ASN A 138 4.71 -18.56 4.99
C ASN A 138 5.94 -18.56 4.05
N GLU A 139 6.84 -19.54 4.20
CA GLU A 139 8.10 -19.56 3.46
C GLU A 139 7.91 -19.70 1.94
N GLN A 140 6.84 -20.35 1.47
CA GLN A 140 6.56 -20.48 0.04
C GLN A 140 6.21 -19.13 -0.59
N SER A 141 5.29 -18.38 -0.01
CA SER A 141 4.94 -17.02 -0.44
C SER A 141 6.14 -16.07 -0.31
N TYR A 142 6.95 -16.21 0.74
CA TYR A 142 8.17 -15.41 0.90
C TYR A 142 9.15 -15.62 -0.26
N LYS A 143 9.36 -16.87 -0.69
CA LYS A 143 10.23 -17.17 -1.84
C LYS A 143 9.72 -16.55 -3.13
N ALA A 144 8.42 -16.62 -3.40
CA ALA A 144 7.83 -15.96 -4.57
C ALA A 144 8.04 -14.44 -4.54
N MET A 145 7.81 -13.79 -3.39
CA MET A 145 8.07 -12.36 -3.23
C MET A 145 9.56 -12.00 -3.34
N ARG A 146 10.47 -12.89 -2.92
CA ARG A 146 11.92 -12.69 -3.04
C ARG A 146 12.36 -12.55 -4.49
N GLU A 147 11.79 -13.35 -5.39
CA GLU A 147 12.08 -13.25 -6.83
C GLU A 147 11.63 -11.89 -7.39
N VAL A 148 10.46 -11.43 -6.96
CA VAL A 148 9.94 -10.09 -7.31
C VAL A 148 10.86 -8.99 -6.79
N TRP A 149 11.25 -9.02 -5.51
CA TRP A 149 12.14 -8.02 -4.93
C TRP A 149 13.52 -8.00 -5.59
N ASP A 150 14.08 -9.16 -5.92
CA ASP A 150 15.36 -9.22 -6.63
C ASP A 150 15.24 -8.63 -8.05
N GLY A 151 14.11 -8.86 -8.73
CA GLY A 151 13.77 -8.18 -9.97
C GLY A 151 13.74 -6.67 -9.79
N TRP A 152 12.95 -6.16 -8.83
CA TRP A 152 12.84 -4.73 -8.53
C TRP A 152 14.17 -4.06 -8.22
N ARG A 153 15.01 -4.73 -7.42
CA ARG A 153 16.34 -4.23 -7.04
C ARG A 153 17.25 -4.05 -8.26
N ARG A 154 17.14 -4.94 -9.26
CA ARG A 154 17.97 -4.93 -10.48
C ARG A 154 17.55 -3.90 -11.52
N TYR A 155 16.36 -3.29 -11.40
CA TYR A 155 15.96 -2.26 -12.35
C TYR A 155 16.89 -1.04 -12.26
N SER A 156 17.43 -0.64 -13.40
CA SER A 156 18.21 0.59 -13.52
C SER A 156 17.28 1.80 -13.50
N CYS A 157 17.41 2.66 -12.49
CA CYS A 157 16.75 3.95 -12.48
C CYS A 157 17.62 5.00 -13.19
N GLN A 158 17.04 5.75 -14.12
CA GLN A 158 17.71 6.91 -14.71
C GLN A 158 17.60 8.11 -13.76
N ILE A 159 18.70 8.85 -13.59
CA ILE A 159 18.72 10.07 -12.77
C ILE A 159 18.49 11.26 -13.70
N GLY A 160 17.38 11.99 -13.51
CA GLY A 160 17.16 13.31 -14.11
C GLY A 160 16.57 13.34 -15.53
N THR A 161 16.35 12.19 -16.19
CA THR A 161 15.57 12.13 -17.43
C THR A 161 14.10 11.91 -17.10
N CYS A 162 13.28 12.94 -17.30
CA CYS A 162 11.84 12.78 -17.29
C CYS A 162 11.46 12.07 -18.59
N ALA A 163 11.16 10.78 -18.53
CA ALA A 163 10.33 10.19 -19.57
C ALA A 163 9.05 11.04 -19.66
N ASN A 164 8.62 11.41 -20.86
CA ASN A 164 7.39 12.18 -21.02
C ASN A 164 6.21 11.24 -20.77
N ILE A 165 5.89 11.02 -19.49
CA ILE A 165 4.84 10.10 -19.02
C ILE A 165 3.51 10.43 -19.69
N PHE A 166 3.27 11.71 -19.99
CA PHE A 166 2.07 12.12 -20.70
C PHE A 166 2.01 11.53 -22.11
N GLU A 167 3.11 11.59 -22.86
CA GLU A 167 3.19 10.97 -24.19
C GLU A 167 3.13 9.45 -24.13
N GLU A 168 3.80 8.82 -23.16
CA GLU A 168 3.73 7.36 -22.97
C GLU A 168 2.31 6.89 -22.62
N ARG A 169 1.66 7.58 -21.66
CA ARG A 169 0.26 7.29 -21.31
C ARG A 169 -0.65 7.52 -22.50
N LYS A 170 -0.52 8.66 -23.19
CA LYS A 170 -1.32 8.97 -24.37
C LYS A 170 -1.17 7.89 -25.44
N ALA A 171 0.05 7.43 -25.72
CA ALA A 171 0.28 6.34 -26.66
C ALA A 171 -0.42 5.04 -26.27
N ILE A 172 -0.50 4.71 -24.96
CA ILE A 172 -1.25 3.56 -24.45
C ILE A 172 -2.76 3.73 -24.68
N PHE A 173 -3.31 4.91 -24.35
CA PHE A 173 -4.74 5.21 -24.56
C PHE A 173 -5.12 5.23 -26.04
N ASP A 174 -4.22 5.70 -26.91
CA ASP A 174 -4.42 5.72 -28.37
C ASP A 174 -4.37 4.28 -28.95
N TYR A 175 -3.62 3.37 -28.33
CA TYR A 175 -3.47 1.99 -28.77
C TYR A 175 -4.66 1.09 -28.38
N ASP A 176 -5.26 1.29 -27.21
CA ASP A 176 -6.40 0.51 -26.73
C ASP A 176 -7.58 1.41 -26.30
N PRO A 177 -8.58 1.61 -27.18
CA PRO A 177 -9.76 2.41 -26.89
C PRO A 177 -10.59 1.91 -25.69
N MET A 178 -10.50 0.63 -25.32
CA MET A 178 -11.21 0.09 -24.14
C MET A 178 -10.68 0.67 -22.83
N VAL A 179 -9.41 1.13 -22.80
CA VAL A 179 -8.81 1.80 -21.63
C VAL A 179 -9.58 3.09 -21.30
N SER A 180 -10.09 3.80 -22.31
CA SER A 180 -10.89 5.01 -22.10
C SER A 180 -12.24 4.73 -21.42
N VAL A 181 -12.85 3.58 -21.70
CA VAL A 181 -14.10 3.13 -21.06
C VAL A 181 -13.85 2.78 -19.59
N GLY A 182 -12.76 2.07 -19.31
CA GLY A 182 -12.35 1.76 -17.94
C GLY A 182 -12.05 3.01 -17.12
N LEU A 183 -11.37 3.99 -17.73
CA LEU A 183 -11.09 5.28 -17.09
C LEU A 183 -12.37 6.05 -16.75
N GLN A 184 -13.34 6.15 -17.66
CA GLN A 184 -14.62 6.81 -17.39
C GLN A 184 -15.37 6.19 -16.21
N GLY A 185 -15.40 4.86 -16.12
CA GLY A 185 -15.97 4.18 -14.96
C GLY A 185 -15.27 4.56 -13.65
N LEU A 186 -13.94 4.59 -13.67
CA LEU A 186 -13.13 4.91 -12.50
C LEU A 186 -13.30 6.37 -12.05
N LEU A 187 -13.46 7.31 -13.00
CA LEU A 187 -13.72 8.71 -12.73
C LEU A 187 -15.13 8.96 -12.17
N HIS A 188 -16.13 8.19 -12.63
CA HIS A 188 -17.49 8.28 -12.13
C HIS A 188 -17.58 7.95 -10.63
N ASP A 189 -16.74 7.03 -10.15
CA ASP A 189 -16.75 6.60 -8.75
C ASP A 189 -15.98 7.56 -7.83
N VAL A 190 -15.33 8.59 -8.37
CA VAL A 190 -14.67 9.62 -7.57
C VAL A 190 -15.71 10.43 -6.78
N PRO A 191 -15.59 10.53 -5.45
CA PRO A 191 -16.49 11.35 -4.66
C PRO A 191 -16.41 12.81 -5.11
N GLN A 192 -17.56 13.46 -5.29
CA GLN A 192 -17.68 14.83 -5.83
C GLN A 192 -16.77 15.87 -5.15
N GLN A 193 -16.52 15.70 -3.86
CA GLN A 193 -15.61 16.56 -3.10
C GLN A 193 -14.14 16.52 -3.58
N HIS A 194 -13.78 15.55 -4.43
CA HIS A 194 -12.45 15.35 -4.99
C HIS A 194 -12.35 15.58 -6.51
N ASP A 195 -13.42 16.04 -7.17
CA ASP A 195 -13.46 16.26 -8.62
C ASP A 195 -12.31 17.16 -9.11
N SER A 196 -11.96 18.18 -8.33
CA SER A 196 -10.86 19.10 -8.63
C SER A 196 -9.47 18.45 -8.71
N SER A 197 -9.30 17.24 -8.16
CA SER A 197 -8.05 16.48 -8.22
C SER A 197 -7.96 15.58 -9.45
N VAL A 198 -9.08 15.38 -10.16
CA VAL A 198 -9.18 14.59 -11.40
C VAL A 198 -8.92 15.46 -12.64
N GLU A 199 -9.26 16.75 -12.58
CA GLU A 199 -9.17 17.67 -13.72
C GLU A 199 -7.75 18.21 -14.01
N LYS A 200 -6.72 17.81 -13.24
CA LYS A 200 -5.33 18.26 -13.39
C LYS A 200 -4.42 17.19 -13.95
#